data_AF-A0A3A0BZR5-F1
#
_entry.id   AF-A0A3A0BZR5-F1
#
_cell.length_a   1.000
_cell.length_b   1.000
_cell.length_c   1.000
_cell.angle_alpha   90.00
_cell.angle_beta   90.00
_cell.angle_gamma   90.00
#
_symmetry.space_group_name_H-M   'P 1'
#
loop_
_entity.id
_entity.type
_entity.pdbx_description
1 polymer ?
#
loop_
_entity_poly.entity_id
_entity_poly.type
_entity_poly.pdbx_seq_one_letter_code
_entity_poly.pdbx_strand_id
1 'polypeptide(L)'
;MNETRSWRAARIALRPVEQTPVLFVHAGVAPQQIVDALALPAPRGLLILNGGTARLEPELERRLVRALQEGLARVVAEERLTVVTGGTEAGIFQSFGAGLGRWGRTAPCIGVAVAALATWPGKSTGEAPLEPHHSHFVLVEGERWGDETETMYGLAAELGQHCPSVAVFAGGGEISIREMQMSVAQGRTMILLAGSGRATDQVLAARSGQAVDDPRLVEIARQGEIVRFDLDEPPAALCALVLRVLGWGAI
;
A
#
# COMPACT_ATOMS: atom_id res chain seq x y z
N MET A 1 -29.20 25.19 2.11
CA MET A 1 -28.51 24.43 3.17
C MET A 1 -27.20 23.94 2.58
N ASN A 2 -26.07 24.52 2.99
CA ASN A 2 -24.75 24.00 2.63
C ASN A 2 -24.54 22.73 3.45
N GLU A 3 -24.60 21.56 2.83
CA GLU A 3 -24.01 20.36 3.41
C GLU A 3 -22.52 20.66 3.62
N THR A 4 -22.10 20.78 4.87
CA THR A 4 -20.68 20.84 5.22
C THR A 4 -20.07 19.54 4.73
N ARG A 5 -19.41 19.56 3.57
CA ARG A 5 -18.75 18.37 3.03
C ARG A 5 -17.79 17.85 4.09
N SER A 6 -17.89 16.57 4.43
CA SER A 6 -17.01 15.84 5.35
C SER A 6 -15.59 15.64 4.78
N TRP A 7 -15.29 16.32 3.67
CA TRP A 7 -14.00 16.31 3.00
C TRP A 7 -13.70 17.66 2.35
N ARG A 8 -12.42 17.93 2.12
CA ARG A 8 -11.93 19.13 1.42
C ARG A 8 -10.90 18.72 0.36
N ALA A 9 -11.12 19.14 -0.88
CA ALA A 9 -10.15 18.92 -1.96
C ALA A 9 -9.10 20.05 -2.01
N ALA A 10 -7.88 19.69 -2.42
CA ALA A 10 -6.79 20.62 -2.68
C ALA A 10 -5.88 20.07 -3.80
N ARG A 11 -4.91 20.87 -4.22
CA ARG A 11 -3.77 20.43 -5.03
C ARG A 11 -2.48 20.87 -4.36
N ILE A 12 -1.50 19.97 -4.32
CA ILE A 12 -0.18 20.25 -3.74
C ILE A 12 0.91 19.99 -4.79
N ALA A 13 1.96 20.82 -4.77
CA ALA A 13 3.11 20.64 -5.65
C ALA A 13 4.16 19.76 -4.93
N LEU A 14 4.15 18.45 -5.18
CA LEU A 14 5.20 17.54 -4.69
C LEU A 14 6.42 17.52 -5.62
N ARG A 15 6.21 17.88 -6.89
CA ARG A 15 7.26 18.01 -7.91
C ARG A 15 7.11 19.35 -8.62
N PRO A 16 8.19 19.92 -9.20
CA PRO A 16 8.20 21.30 -9.73
C PRO A 16 7.14 21.63 -10.80
N VAL A 17 6.52 20.62 -11.44
CA VAL A 17 5.57 20.80 -12.55
C VAL A 17 4.25 20.05 -12.33
N GLU A 18 4.16 19.19 -11.31
CA GLU A 18 2.97 18.36 -11.08
C GLU A 18 2.19 18.84 -9.87
N GLN A 19 0.92 19.16 -10.11
CA GLN A 19 -0.05 19.45 -9.06
C GLN A 19 -0.78 18.15 -8.71
N THR A 20 -0.47 17.57 -7.56
CA THR A 20 -1.06 16.32 -7.08
C THR A 20 -2.41 16.61 -6.40
N PRO A 21 -3.53 16.01 -6.85
CA PRO A 21 -4.81 16.08 -6.15
C PRO A 21 -4.73 15.47 -4.75
N VAL A 22 -5.32 16.17 -3.78
CA VAL A 22 -5.37 15.75 -2.38
C VAL A 22 -6.80 15.91 -1.87
N LEU A 23 -7.29 14.89 -1.16
CA LEU A 23 -8.55 14.94 -0.45
C LEU A 23 -8.29 14.83 1.06
N PHE A 24 -8.60 15.87 1.81
CA PHE A 24 -8.64 15.83 3.26
C PHE A 24 -9.98 15.25 3.68
N VAL A 25 -9.99 14.19 4.48
CA VAL A 25 -11.22 13.47 4.87
C VAL A 25 -11.33 13.35 6.38
N HIS A 26 -12.53 13.58 6.90
CA HIS A 26 -12.86 13.24 8.30
C HIS A 26 -13.11 11.74 8.45
N ALA A 27 -13.06 11.24 9.68
CA ALA A 27 -13.44 9.86 9.96
C ALA A 27 -14.88 9.59 9.48
N GLY A 28 -15.09 8.43 8.83
CA GLY A 28 -16.43 7.97 8.41
C GLY A 28 -16.92 8.49 7.05
N VAL A 29 -16.11 9.22 6.26
CA VAL A 29 -16.43 9.51 4.86
C VAL A 29 -16.58 8.18 4.09
N ALA A 30 -17.67 8.04 3.32
CA ALA A 30 -17.90 6.82 2.57
C ALA A 30 -16.85 6.65 1.45
N PRO A 31 -16.26 5.45 1.27
CA PRO A 31 -15.26 5.21 0.23
C PRO A 31 -15.66 5.66 -1.18
N GLN A 32 -16.91 5.45 -1.58
CA GLN A 32 -17.43 5.93 -2.87
C GLN A 32 -17.30 7.45 -3.04
N GLN A 33 -17.54 8.23 -1.98
CA GLN A 33 -17.40 9.69 -2.04
C GLN A 33 -15.94 10.11 -2.27
N ILE A 34 -14.98 9.33 -1.77
CA ILE A 34 -13.54 9.55 -1.99
C ILE A 34 -13.19 9.27 -3.46
N VAL A 35 -13.68 8.15 -3.99
CA VAL A 35 -13.51 7.75 -5.40
C VAL A 35 -14.04 8.84 -6.34
N ASP A 36 -15.26 9.30 -6.09
CA ASP A 36 -15.92 10.34 -6.88
C ASP A 36 -15.20 11.68 -6.78
N ALA A 37 -14.83 12.11 -5.57
CA ALA A 37 -14.18 13.41 -5.35
C ALA A 37 -12.79 13.50 -5.98
N LEU A 38 -12.06 12.38 -6.05
CA LEU A 38 -10.77 12.28 -6.72
C LEU A 38 -10.89 11.94 -8.21
N ALA A 39 -12.10 11.71 -8.72
CA ALA A 39 -12.38 11.26 -10.08
C ALA A 39 -11.52 10.04 -10.47
N LEU A 40 -11.40 9.06 -9.56
CA LEU A 40 -10.60 7.88 -9.78
C LEU A 40 -11.26 6.98 -10.84
N PRO A 41 -10.54 6.54 -11.88
CA PRO A 41 -11.08 5.62 -12.86
C PRO A 41 -11.28 4.23 -12.25
N ALA A 42 -12.22 3.47 -12.81
CA ALA A 42 -12.39 2.05 -12.48
C ALA A 42 -11.08 1.29 -12.75
N PRO A 43 -10.48 0.62 -11.74
CA PRO A 43 -9.25 -0.12 -11.93
C PRO A 43 -9.43 -1.35 -12.82
N ARG A 44 -8.40 -1.68 -13.61
CA ARG A 44 -8.31 -3.01 -14.24
C ARG A 44 -7.94 -4.09 -13.22
N GLY A 45 -7.07 -3.74 -12.27
CA GLY A 45 -6.67 -4.56 -11.14
C GLY A 45 -6.09 -3.66 -10.05
N LEU A 46 -6.17 -4.13 -8.81
CA LEU A 46 -5.83 -3.36 -7.63
C LEU A 46 -4.68 -4.02 -6.86
N LEU A 47 -3.69 -3.21 -6.48
CA LEU A 47 -2.62 -3.62 -5.59
C LEU A 47 -2.63 -2.75 -4.33
N ILE A 48 -2.60 -3.37 -3.16
CA ILE A 48 -2.34 -2.66 -1.91
C ILE A 48 -0.91 -2.96 -1.48
N LEU A 49 -0.08 -1.94 -1.28
CA LEU A 49 1.26 -2.10 -0.73
C LEU A 49 1.26 -1.69 0.75
N ASN A 50 1.61 -2.64 1.59
CA ASN A 50 1.64 -2.51 3.04
C ASN A 50 3.03 -2.89 3.58
N GLY A 51 3.41 -2.33 4.73
CA GLY A 51 4.63 -2.74 5.40
C GLY A 51 5.39 -1.61 6.11
N GLY A 52 6.64 -1.92 6.47
CA GLY A 52 7.42 -1.10 7.38
C GLY A 52 8.06 0.13 6.74
N THR A 53 8.08 1.23 7.50
CA THR A 53 8.86 2.44 7.20
C THR A 53 10.18 2.52 7.99
N ALA A 54 10.39 1.56 8.89
CA ALA A 54 11.57 1.53 9.76
C ALA A 54 12.85 1.16 8.99
N ARG A 55 13.99 1.67 9.47
CA ARG A 55 15.32 1.34 8.91
C ARG A 55 15.57 -0.17 8.95
N LEU A 56 16.22 -0.65 7.90
CA LEU A 56 16.58 -2.05 7.69
C LEU A 56 18.10 -2.18 7.66
N GLU A 57 18.59 -3.40 7.90
CA GLU A 57 19.99 -3.74 7.66
C GLU A 57 20.34 -3.59 6.17
N PRO A 58 21.54 -3.12 5.80
CA PRO A 58 21.85 -2.74 4.41
C PRO A 58 21.67 -3.84 3.36
N GLU A 59 21.96 -5.10 3.70
CA GLU A 59 21.76 -6.22 2.78
C GLU A 59 20.27 -6.54 2.58
N LEU A 60 19.49 -6.45 3.65
CA LEU A 60 18.04 -6.61 3.55
C LEU A 60 17.41 -5.47 2.73
N GLU A 61 17.84 -4.24 3.00
CA GLU A 61 17.40 -3.07 2.27
C GLU A 61 17.65 -3.21 0.76
N ARG A 62 18.86 -3.65 0.35
CA ARG A 62 19.18 -3.89 -1.07
C ARG A 62 18.23 -4.87 -1.74
N ARG A 63 18.01 -6.04 -1.12
CA ARG A 63 17.13 -7.08 -1.68
C ARG A 63 15.67 -6.59 -1.78
N LEU A 64 15.20 -5.91 -0.75
CA LEU A 64 13.85 -5.35 -0.72
C LEU A 64 13.67 -4.23 -1.76
N VAL A 65 14.62 -3.30 -1.87
CA VAL A 65 14.64 -2.25 -2.89
C VAL A 65 14.58 -2.87 -4.28
N ARG A 66 15.37 -3.90 -4.55
CA ARG A 66 15.36 -4.61 -5.83
C ARG A 66 13.98 -5.21 -6.14
N ALA A 67 13.38 -5.91 -5.18
CA ALA A 67 12.04 -6.49 -5.35
C ALA A 67 10.97 -5.40 -5.60
N LEU A 68 10.99 -4.30 -4.84
CA LEU A 68 10.03 -3.21 -4.96
C LEU A 68 10.20 -2.41 -6.26
N GLN A 69 11.43 -2.06 -6.64
CA GLN A 69 11.69 -1.21 -7.80
C GLN A 69 11.68 -1.98 -9.12
N GLU A 70 12.27 -3.17 -9.16
CA GLU A 70 12.47 -3.92 -10.41
C GLU A 70 11.41 -5.00 -10.64
N GLY A 71 10.67 -5.37 -9.59
CA GLY A 71 9.56 -6.31 -9.64
C GLY A 71 8.22 -5.59 -9.53
N LEU A 72 7.90 -5.11 -8.33
CA LEU A 72 6.57 -4.59 -8.01
C LEU A 72 6.21 -3.32 -8.79
N ALA A 73 7.06 -2.29 -8.76
CA ALA A 73 6.82 -1.05 -9.48
C ALA A 73 6.80 -1.27 -11.00
N ARG A 74 7.61 -2.21 -11.50
CA ARG A 74 7.63 -2.59 -12.90
C ARG A 74 6.28 -3.18 -13.34
N VAL A 75 5.78 -4.21 -12.66
CA VAL A 75 4.50 -4.84 -13.04
C VAL A 75 3.33 -3.85 -12.90
N VAL A 76 3.36 -2.98 -11.88
CA VAL A 76 2.36 -1.91 -11.73
C VAL A 76 2.35 -0.99 -12.95
N ALA A 77 3.53 -0.56 -13.41
CA ALA A 77 3.66 0.31 -14.57
C ALA A 77 3.27 -0.38 -15.88
N GLU A 78 3.80 -1.58 -16.14
CA GLU A 78 3.54 -2.34 -17.37
C GLU A 78 2.05 -2.70 -17.51
N GLU A 79 1.40 -3.10 -16.41
CA GLU A 79 0.03 -3.65 -16.41
C GLU A 79 -1.04 -2.65 -16.01
N ARG A 80 -0.65 -1.39 -15.75
CA ARG A 80 -1.57 -0.30 -15.38
C ARG A 80 -2.41 -0.63 -14.14
N LEU A 81 -1.76 -1.17 -13.11
CA LEU A 81 -2.41 -1.48 -11.84
C LEU A 81 -2.69 -0.20 -11.06
N THR A 82 -3.91 -0.06 -10.54
CA THR A 82 -4.19 0.96 -9.53
C THR A 82 -3.58 0.50 -8.21
N VAL A 83 -2.94 1.41 -7.49
CA VAL A 83 -2.25 1.11 -6.23
C VAL A 83 -2.80 1.96 -5.09
N VAL A 84 -2.98 1.34 -3.92
CA VAL A 84 -3.28 2.02 -2.65
C VAL A 84 -2.14 1.72 -1.65
N THR A 85 -1.56 2.74 -1.03
CA THR A 85 -0.41 2.61 -0.10
C THR A 85 -0.49 3.60 1.07
N GLY A 86 0.42 3.49 2.05
CA GLY A 86 0.59 4.48 3.13
C GLY A 86 1.20 5.84 2.70
N GLY A 87 1.60 5.99 1.43
CA GLY A 87 1.84 7.28 0.77
C GLY A 87 3.01 8.14 1.25
N THR A 88 3.75 7.76 2.29
CA THR A 88 4.86 8.56 2.83
C THR A 88 6.18 8.27 2.15
N GLU A 89 7.09 9.24 2.10
CA GLU A 89 8.46 9.08 1.62
C GLU A 89 9.34 8.40 2.68
N ALA A 90 8.96 7.18 3.06
CA ALA A 90 9.70 6.39 4.04
C ALA A 90 9.67 4.89 3.73
N GLY A 91 10.80 4.21 3.96
CA GLY A 91 10.96 2.76 3.82
C GLY A 91 10.46 2.21 2.49
N ILE A 92 9.53 1.26 2.56
CA ILE A 92 9.03 0.56 1.36
C ILE A 92 8.32 1.48 0.38
N PHE A 93 7.64 2.52 0.87
CA PHE A 93 6.86 3.42 0.02
C PHE A 93 7.78 4.32 -0.80
N GLN A 94 8.86 4.84 -0.19
CA GLN A 94 9.91 5.56 -0.91
C GLN A 94 10.58 4.68 -1.96
N SER A 95 10.90 3.44 -1.58
CA SER A 95 11.54 2.48 -2.49
C SER A 95 10.64 2.17 -3.69
N PHE A 96 9.37 1.90 -3.45
CA PHE A 96 8.37 1.64 -4.50
C PHE A 96 8.13 2.88 -5.38
N GLY A 97 8.00 4.07 -4.78
CA GLY A 97 7.82 5.33 -5.48
C GLY A 97 8.99 5.67 -6.41
N ALA A 98 10.23 5.47 -5.97
CA ALA A 98 11.40 5.59 -6.84
C ALA A 98 11.34 4.62 -8.03
N GLY A 99 10.83 3.40 -7.82
CA GLY A 99 10.55 2.44 -8.89
C GLY A 99 9.51 2.98 -9.89
N LEU A 100 8.41 3.56 -9.41
CA LEU A 100 7.40 4.19 -10.28
C LEU A 100 7.97 5.37 -11.07
N GLY A 101 8.88 6.15 -10.47
CA GLY A 101 9.62 7.21 -11.16
C GLY A 101 10.47 6.69 -12.32
N ARG A 102 11.09 5.52 -12.15
CA ARG A 102 11.93 4.86 -13.17
C ARG A 102 11.11 4.22 -14.29
N TRP A 103 10.06 3.49 -13.97
CA TRP A 103 9.24 2.75 -14.95
C TRP A 103 8.13 3.59 -15.59
N GLY A 104 7.79 4.72 -14.99
CA GLY A 104 6.69 5.58 -15.40
C GLY A 104 5.37 5.11 -14.82
N ARG A 105 4.72 5.96 -14.03
CA ARG A 105 3.38 5.69 -13.49
C ARG A 105 2.33 5.72 -14.62
N THR A 106 1.60 4.62 -14.81
CA THR A 106 0.61 4.44 -15.89
C THR A 106 -0.85 4.35 -15.41
N ALA A 107 -1.07 4.27 -14.11
CA ALA A 107 -2.37 4.20 -13.45
C ALA A 107 -2.32 4.94 -12.10
N PRO A 108 -3.46 5.18 -11.43
CA PRO A 108 -3.47 5.84 -10.14
C PRO A 108 -2.65 5.08 -9.08
N CYS A 109 -1.69 5.76 -8.46
CA CYS A 109 -1.05 5.37 -7.21
C CYS A 109 -1.51 6.33 -6.12
N ILE A 110 -2.28 5.84 -5.16
CA ILE A 110 -3.02 6.61 -4.18
C ILE A 110 -2.40 6.40 -2.80
N GLY A 111 -1.88 7.48 -2.21
CA GLY A 111 -1.33 7.46 -0.86
C GLY A 111 -2.42 7.81 0.15
N VAL A 112 -2.60 6.99 1.17
CA VAL A 112 -3.53 7.23 2.28
C VAL A 112 -2.68 7.42 3.53
N ALA A 113 -2.78 8.59 4.16
CA ALA A 113 -1.92 8.97 5.28
C ALA A 113 -2.65 9.87 6.28
N VAL A 114 -2.15 9.94 7.51
CA VAL A 114 -2.67 10.86 8.52
C VAL A 114 -2.30 12.30 8.19
N ALA A 115 -3.29 13.18 8.04
CA ALA A 115 -3.12 14.56 7.63
C ALA A 115 -2.19 15.36 8.56
N ALA A 116 -2.31 15.13 9.87
CA ALA A 116 -1.50 15.81 10.88
C ALA A 116 -0.01 15.43 10.77
N LEU A 117 0.29 14.17 10.44
CA LEU A 117 1.63 13.59 10.47
C LEU A 117 2.37 13.68 9.12
N ALA A 118 1.64 13.78 8.01
CA ALA A 118 2.22 13.95 6.69
C ALA A 118 2.75 15.37 6.45
N THR A 119 3.91 15.52 5.79
CA THR A 119 4.49 16.82 5.37
C THR A 119 4.60 16.91 3.85
N TRP A 120 4.60 18.14 3.32
CA TRP A 120 4.75 18.42 1.89
C TRP A 120 5.20 19.88 1.69
N PRO A 121 5.63 20.30 0.49
CA PRO A 121 5.92 21.71 0.21
C PRO A 121 4.70 22.60 0.53
N GLY A 122 4.83 23.43 1.57
CA GLY A 122 3.74 24.26 2.12
C GLY A 122 3.20 23.80 3.48
N LYS A 123 3.55 22.60 3.96
CA LYS A 123 3.33 22.13 5.33
C LYS A 123 4.57 21.38 5.82
N SER A 124 5.41 22.06 6.59
CA SER A 124 6.65 21.48 7.16
C SER A 124 6.45 20.78 8.50
N THR A 125 5.30 20.97 9.16
CA THR A 125 5.00 20.35 10.46
C THR A 125 4.41 18.96 10.26
N GLY A 126 5.06 17.95 10.84
CA GLY A 126 4.67 16.54 10.77
C GLY A 126 5.89 15.64 10.97
N GLU A 127 5.71 14.34 10.75
CA GLU A 127 6.74 13.33 10.99
C GLU A 127 7.39 12.81 9.71
N ALA A 128 6.63 12.69 8.61
CA ALA A 128 7.12 12.08 7.37
C ALA A 128 6.65 12.85 6.11
N PRO A 129 7.49 13.04 5.09
CA PRO A 129 7.06 13.62 3.81
C PRO A 129 6.06 12.72 3.11
N LEU A 130 5.20 13.30 2.26
CA LEU A 130 4.47 12.56 1.24
C LEU A 130 5.42 12.13 0.12
N GLU A 131 5.21 10.93 -0.40
CA GLU A 131 6.06 10.37 -1.46
C GLU A 131 5.75 11.03 -2.82
N PRO A 132 6.76 11.59 -3.52
CA PRO A 132 6.53 12.47 -4.67
C PRO A 132 6.02 11.78 -5.95
N HIS A 133 6.11 10.46 -6.09
CA HIS A 133 5.69 9.71 -7.27
C HIS A 133 4.24 9.23 -7.20
N HIS A 134 3.56 9.40 -6.07
CA HIS A 134 2.12 9.16 -5.97
C HIS A 134 1.32 10.18 -6.80
N SER A 135 0.19 9.71 -7.32
CA SER A 135 -0.70 10.48 -8.19
C SER A 135 -1.80 11.21 -7.45
N HIS A 136 -2.24 10.66 -6.31
CA HIS A 136 -3.35 11.18 -5.51
C HIS A 136 -3.04 10.92 -4.04
N PHE A 137 -3.61 11.77 -3.17
CA PHE A 137 -3.57 11.55 -1.73
C PHE A 137 -4.93 11.64 -1.08
N VAL A 138 -5.17 10.76 -0.12
CA VAL A 138 -6.27 10.85 0.85
C VAL A 138 -5.64 11.08 2.21
N LEU A 139 -5.82 12.29 2.74
CA LEU A 139 -5.27 12.69 4.02
C LEU A 139 -6.37 12.62 5.09
N VAL A 140 -6.26 11.63 5.96
CA VAL A 140 -7.28 11.29 6.95
C VAL A 140 -7.03 12.08 8.23
N GLU A 141 -8.09 12.58 8.84
CA GLU A 141 -8.04 13.12 10.19
C GLU A 141 -7.60 12.04 11.19
N GLY A 142 -6.61 12.36 12.02
CA GLY A 142 -6.04 11.45 13.00
C GLY A 142 -4.81 12.06 13.66
N GLU A 143 -4.30 11.36 14.66
CA GLU A 143 -3.18 11.80 15.50
C GLU A 143 -2.02 10.81 15.48
N ARG A 144 -2.25 9.56 15.05
CA ARG A 144 -1.25 8.49 15.08
C ARG A 144 -1.28 7.70 13.77
N TRP A 145 -0.12 7.25 13.32
CA TRP A 145 -0.03 6.29 12.22
C TRP A 145 -0.89 5.06 12.51
N GLY A 146 -1.70 4.66 11.54
CA GLY A 146 -2.69 3.59 11.66
C GLY A 146 -4.13 4.08 11.88
N ASP A 147 -4.34 5.36 12.19
CA ASP A 147 -5.69 5.95 12.24
C ASP A 147 -6.32 5.96 10.83
N GLU A 148 -5.51 5.99 9.78
CA GLU A 148 -5.93 5.96 8.37
C GLU A 148 -6.31 4.56 7.85
N THR A 149 -5.96 3.47 8.56
CA THR A 149 -6.06 2.10 8.05
C THR A 149 -7.48 1.73 7.61
N GLU A 150 -8.51 2.14 8.36
CA GLU A 150 -9.91 1.85 7.98
C GLU A 150 -10.31 2.54 6.69
N THR A 151 -9.89 3.80 6.51
CA THR A 151 -10.16 4.56 5.29
C THR A 151 -9.42 3.94 4.10
N MET A 152 -8.15 3.55 4.30
CA MET A 152 -7.34 2.91 3.26
C MET A 152 -7.97 1.60 2.78
N TYR A 153 -8.39 0.73 3.70
CA TYR A 153 -8.99 -0.55 3.37
C TYR A 153 -10.45 -0.45 2.91
N GLY A 154 -11.18 0.57 3.33
CA GLY A 154 -12.49 0.92 2.77
C GLY A 154 -12.37 1.39 1.32
N LEU A 155 -11.41 2.27 1.02
CA LEU A 155 -11.11 2.73 -0.33
C LEU A 155 -10.66 1.57 -1.22
N ALA A 156 -9.80 0.69 -0.73
CA ALA A 156 -9.37 -0.50 -1.46
C ALA A 156 -10.53 -1.47 -1.73
N ALA A 157 -11.45 -1.64 -0.77
CA ALA A 157 -12.65 -2.47 -0.99
C ALA A 157 -13.55 -1.88 -2.07
N GLU A 158 -13.77 -0.56 -2.07
CA GLU A 158 -14.57 0.14 -3.08
C GLU A 158 -13.97 0.01 -4.48
N LEU A 159 -12.68 0.35 -4.63
CA LEU A 159 -11.97 0.23 -5.90
C LEU A 159 -11.87 -1.22 -6.40
N GLY A 160 -11.88 -2.18 -5.49
CA GLY A 160 -11.73 -3.61 -5.75
C GLY A 160 -13.03 -4.36 -6.08
N GLN A 161 -14.21 -3.73 -6.03
CA GLN A 161 -15.49 -4.45 -6.18
C GLN A 161 -15.63 -5.21 -7.50
N HIS A 162 -14.99 -4.72 -8.57
CA HIS A 162 -15.17 -5.24 -9.93
C HIS A 162 -13.85 -5.61 -10.62
N CYS A 163 -12.76 -5.74 -9.87
CA CYS A 163 -11.46 -6.12 -10.40
C CYS A 163 -10.70 -7.07 -9.47
N PRO A 164 -9.77 -7.89 -9.98
CA PRO A 164 -8.91 -8.69 -9.12
C PRO A 164 -8.05 -7.77 -8.24
N SER A 165 -7.86 -8.15 -6.97
CA SER A 165 -7.07 -7.37 -6.02
C SER A 165 -6.10 -8.23 -5.22
N VAL A 166 -4.93 -7.68 -4.92
CA VAL A 166 -3.88 -8.34 -4.14
C VAL A 166 -3.27 -7.36 -3.14
N ALA A 167 -2.97 -7.83 -1.94
CA ALA A 167 -2.20 -7.07 -0.96
C ALA A 167 -0.77 -7.62 -0.88
N VAL A 168 0.23 -6.75 -0.91
CA VAL A 168 1.65 -7.09 -0.80
C VAL A 168 2.18 -6.55 0.53
N PHE A 169 2.86 -7.40 1.31
CA PHE A 169 3.40 -7.05 2.61
C PHE A 169 4.92 -7.28 2.69
N ALA A 170 5.62 -6.29 3.23
CA ALA A 170 7.04 -6.39 3.58
C ALA A 170 7.33 -5.87 5.00
N GLY A 171 7.92 -6.73 5.82
CA GLY A 171 8.23 -6.43 7.21
C GLY A 171 6.97 -6.22 8.02
N GLY A 172 6.77 -4.99 8.48
CA GLY A 172 5.56 -4.55 9.17
C GLY A 172 5.62 -4.69 10.69
N GLY A 173 4.76 -3.94 11.37
CA GLY A 173 4.55 -3.99 12.82
C GLY A 173 3.06 -4.05 13.14
N GLU A 174 2.66 -3.49 14.28
CA GLU A 174 1.26 -3.49 14.76
C GLU A 174 0.24 -3.02 13.70
N ILE A 175 0.56 -1.95 12.97
CA ILE A 175 -0.31 -1.44 11.89
C ILE A 175 -0.46 -2.50 10.79
N SER A 176 0.64 -3.11 10.36
CA SER A 176 0.61 -4.15 9.32
C SER A 176 -0.10 -5.43 9.76
N ILE A 177 -0.08 -5.77 11.05
CA ILE A 177 -0.88 -6.89 11.58
C ILE A 177 -2.37 -6.60 11.41
N ARG A 178 -2.80 -5.36 11.72
CA ARG A 178 -4.17 -4.91 11.51
C ARG A 178 -4.55 -4.94 10.03
N GLU A 179 -3.68 -4.46 9.15
CA GLU A 179 -3.86 -4.50 7.69
C GLU A 179 -3.99 -5.95 7.17
N MET A 180 -3.19 -6.88 7.68
CA MET A 180 -3.33 -8.31 7.36
C MET A 180 -4.68 -8.87 7.83
N GLN A 181 -5.13 -8.55 9.03
CA GLN A 181 -6.46 -8.95 9.51
C GLN A 181 -7.58 -8.39 8.62
N MET A 182 -7.45 -7.15 8.14
CA MET A 182 -8.40 -6.55 7.20
C MET A 182 -8.36 -7.25 5.84
N SER A 183 -7.19 -7.64 5.35
CA SER A 183 -7.06 -8.46 4.13
C SER A 183 -7.74 -9.82 4.29
N VAL A 184 -7.58 -10.49 5.43
CA VAL A 184 -8.29 -11.74 5.76
C VAL A 184 -9.80 -11.53 5.76
N ALA A 185 -10.29 -10.51 6.46
CA ALA A 185 -11.72 -10.20 6.53
C ALA A 185 -12.35 -9.89 5.17
N GLN A 186 -11.57 -9.31 4.26
CA GLN A 186 -11.99 -9.00 2.89
C GLN A 186 -11.74 -10.14 1.89
N GLY A 187 -11.25 -11.31 2.36
CA GLY A 187 -10.93 -12.45 1.50
C GLY A 187 -9.85 -12.15 0.45
N ARG A 188 -8.99 -11.15 0.71
CA ARG A 188 -7.99 -10.69 -0.25
C ARG A 188 -6.72 -11.51 -0.14
N THR A 189 -6.24 -12.02 -1.28
CA THR A 189 -4.95 -12.72 -1.34
C THR A 189 -3.81 -11.79 -0.94
N MET A 190 -2.91 -12.30 -0.09
CA MET A 190 -1.75 -11.61 0.42
C MET A 190 -0.46 -12.23 -0.15
N ILE A 191 0.35 -11.43 -0.81
CA ILE A 191 1.74 -11.79 -1.13
C ILE A 191 2.63 -11.31 0.02
N LEU A 192 3.25 -12.25 0.71
CA LEU A 192 4.19 -11.96 1.80
C LEU A 192 5.62 -12.05 1.27
N LEU A 193 6.37 -10.94 1.32
CA LEU A 193 7.78 -10.90 0.92
C LEU A 193 8.65 -11.52 2.02
N ALA A 194 8.94 -12.81 1.90
CA ALA A 194 9.72 -13.55 2.86
C ALA A 194 11.17 -13.07 2.93
N GLY A 195 11.72 -13.08 4.14
CA GLY A 195 13.03 -12.51 4.45
C GLY A 195 12.98 -11.01 4.72
N SER A 196 11.79 -10.37 4.65
CA SER A 196 11.59 -8.95 5.00
C SER A 196 11.51 -8.69 6.52
N GLY A 197 11.47 -9.76 7.32
CA GLY A 197 11.44 -9.73 8.77
C GLY A 197 10.06 -9.47 9.39
N ARG A 198 10.07 -9.34 10.72
CA ARG A 198 8.93 -8.87 11.55
C ARG A 198 7.63 -9.65 11.30
N ALA A 199 6.49 -8.95 11.26
CA ALA A 199 5.16 -9.57 11.12
C ALA A 199 5.06 -10.47 9.90
N THR A 200 5.62 -10.06 8.76
CA THR A 200 5.60 -10.84 7.51
C THR A 200 6.25 -12.21 7.70
N ASP A 201 7.48 -12.28 8.23
CA ASP A 201 8.17 -13.55 8.45
C ASP A 201 7.56 -14.36 9.60
N GLN A 202 7.01 -13.70 10.63
CA GLN A 202 6.33 -14.40 11.72
C GLN A 202 5.03 -15.07 11.26
N VAL A 203 4.24 -14.45 10.37
CA VAL A 203 3.08 -15.12 9.76
C VAL A 203 3.51 -16.33 8.93
N LEU A 204 4.58 -16.19 8.14
CA LEU A 204 5.11 -17.31 7.35
C LEU A 204 5.64 -18.45 8.24
N ALA A 205 6.32 -18.11 9.33
CA ALA A 205 6.78 -19.06 10.35
C ALA A 205 5.60 -19.84 10.95
N ALA A 206 4.58 -19.14 11.44
CA ALA A 206 3.35 -19.75 11.96
C ALA A 206 2.68 -20.66 10.92
N ARG A 207 2.62 -20.24 9.65
CA ARG A 207 2.02 -21.04 8.56
C ARG A 207 2.79 -22.33 8.26
N SER A 208 4.09 -22.34 8.54
CA SER A 208 4.95 -23.54 8.45
C SER A 208 4.94 -24.41 9.70
N GLY A 209 4.11 -24.08 10.70
CA GLY A 209 3.98 -24.85 11.94
C GLY A 209 5.00 -24.48 13.03
N GLN A 210 5.77 -23.41 12.84
CA GLN A 210 6.66 -22.92 13.89
C GLN A 210 5.87 -22.19 14.98
N ALA A 211 6.35 -22.28 16.22
CA ALA A 211 5.75 -21.57 17.34
C ALA A 211 5.95 -20.06 17.17
N VAL A 212 4.86 -19.30 17.29
CA VAL A 212 4.84 -17.84 17.25
C VAL A 212 3.97 -17.36 18.41
N ASP A 213 4.48 -16.42 19.19
CA ASP A 213 3.85 -16.00 20.45
C ASP A 213 2.58 -15.17 20.24
N ASP A 214 2.53 -14.36 19.18
CA ASP A 214 1.38 -13.50 18.91
C ASP A 214 0.23 -14.30 18.27
N PRO A 215 -0.89 -14.49 19.00
CA PRO A 215 -2.02 -15.27 18.49
C PRO A 215 -2.67 -14.65 17.25
N ARG A 216 -2.54 -13.33 17.04
CA ARG A 216 -3.07 -12.65 15.85
C ARG A 216 -2.34 -13.13 14.60
N LEU A 217 -1.02 -13.30 14.68
CA LEU A 217 -0.19 -13.79 13.56
C LEU A 217 -0.50 -15.24 13.23
N VAL A 218 -0.72 -16.07 14.25
CA VAL A 218 -1.16 -17.46 14.09
C VAL A 218 -2.51 -17.52 13.38
N GLU A 219 -3.45 -16.65 13.77
CA GLU A 219 -4.77 -16.61 13.14
C GLU A 219 -4.72 -16.12 11.69
N ILE A 220 -3.93 -15.08 11.40
CA ILE A 220 -3.67 -14.63 10.02
C ILE A 220 -3.06 -15.76 9.19
N ALA A 221 -2.07 -16.47 9.74
CA ALA A 221 -1.42 -17.60 9.06
C ALA A 221 -2.39 -18.73 8.72
N ARG A 222 -3.39 -18.97 9.59
CA ARG A 222 -4.40 -20.02 9.43
C ARG A 222 -5.52 -19.63 8.48
N GLN A 223 -6.03 -18.41 8.58
CA GLN A 223 -7.21 -17.96 7.83
C GLN A 223 -6.88 -17.27 6.51
N GLY A 224 -5.68 -16.71 6.38
CA GLY A 224 -5.31 -15.91 5.22
C GLY A 224 -5.03 -16.73 3.97
N GLU A 225 -5.47 -16.20 2.83
CA GLU A 225 -5.03 -16.62 1.51
C GLU A 225 -3.64 -16.03 1.25
N ILE A 226 -2.59 -16.77 1.63
CA ILE A 226 -1.21 -16.29 1.65
C ILE A 226 -0.38 -16.97 0.56
N VAL A 227 0.31 -16.17 -0.24
CA VAL A 227 1.34 -16.61 -1.17
C VAL A 227 2.68 -16.03 -0.76
N ARG A 228 3.69 -16.89 -0.61
CA ARG A 228 5.06 -16.50 -0.29
C ARG A 228 5.79 -16.03 -1.54
N PHE A 229 6.54 -14.94 -1.44
CA PHE A 229 7.59 -14.56 -2.38
C PHE A 229 8.91 -14.46 -1.64
N ASP A 230 9.97 -15.13 -2.09
CA ASP A 230 11.28 -15.04 -1.44
C ASP A 230 12.07 -13.85 -1.98
N LEU A 231 12.62 -12.99 -1.12
CA LEU A 231 13.41 -11.82 -1.56
C LEU A 231 14.70 -12.18 -2.31
N ASP A 232 15.16 -13.42 -2.21
CA ASP A 232 16.31 -13.90 -2.98
C ASP A 232 15.92 -14.28 -4.44
N GLU A 233 14.64 -14.39 -4.75
CA GLU A 233 14.15 -14.65 -6.11
C GLU A 233 14.38 -13.46 -7.05
N PRO A 234 14.51 -13.69 -8.36
CA PRO A 234 14.60 -12.61 -9.33
C PRO A 234 13.34 -11.71 -9.29
N PRO A 235 13.47 -10.38 -9.48
CA PRO A 235 12.32 -9.47 -9.50
C PRO A 235 11.26 -9.82 -10.55
N ALA A 236 11.67 -10.43 -11.67
CA ALA A 236 10.74 -10.94 -12.68
C ALA A 236 9.79 -12.02 -12.14
N ALA A 237 10.21 -12.81 -11.15
CA ALA A 237 9.35 -13.78 -10.49
C ALA A 237 8.27 -13.09 -9.64
N LEU A 238 8.55 -11.91 -9.06
CA LEU A 238 7.52 -11.12 -8.38
C LEU A 238 6.48 -10.58 -9.37
N CYS A 239 6.92 -10.10 -10.54
CA CYS A 239 6.00 -9.71 -11.61
C CYS A 239 5.06 -10.86 -12.00
N ALA A 240 5.64 -12.02 -12.31
CA ALA A 240 4.88 -13.21 -12.68
C ALA A 240 3.93 -13.66 -11.57
N LEU A 241 4.37 -13.56 -10.31
CA LEU A 241 3.54 -13.89 -9.16
C LEU A 241 2.33 -12.96 -9.02
N VAL A 242 2.54 -11.64 -9.13
CA VAL A 242 1.44 -10.66 -9.10
C VAL A 242 0.43 -10.95 -10.20
N LEU A 243 0.90 -11.16 -11.44
CA LEU A 243 0.04 -11.50 -12.58
C LEU A 243 -0.75 -12.79 -12.34
N ARG A 244 -0.11 -13.84 -11.80
CA ARG A 244 -0.77 -15.11 -11.48
C ARG A 244 -1.85 -14.93 -10.42
N VAL A 245 -1.57 -14.19 -9.34
CA VAL A 245 -2.56 -13.93 -8.27
C VAL A 245 -3.74 -13.12 -8.79
N LEU A 246 -3.51 -12.19 -9.72
CA LEU A 246 -4.58 -11.43 -10.38
C LEU A 246 -5.33 -12.24 -11.46
N GLY A 247 -4.92 -13.48 -11.75
CA GLY A 247 -5.53 -14.33 -12.77
C GLY A 247 -5.17 -13.96 -14.21
N TRP A 248 -4.07 -13.22 -14.41
CA TRP A 248 -3.59 -12.74 -15.72
C TRP A 248 -2.35 -13.47 -16.24
N GLY A 249 -1.80 -14.40 -15.44
CA GLY A 249 -0.71 -15.26 -15.90
C GLY A 249 -1.15 -16.17 -17.05
N ALA A 250 -0.27 -16.42 -18.01
CA ALA A 250 -0.45 -17.51 -18.96
C ALA A 250 -0.51 -18.85 -18.20
N ILE A 251 -1.46 -19.72 -18.56
CA ILE A 251 -1.56 -21.11 -18.10
C ILE A 251 -0.34 -21.89 -18.59
#